data_AF-A0A8X6LAI2-F1
#
_entry.id   AF-A0A8X6LAI2-F1
#
_cell.length_a   1.000
_cell.length_b   1.000
_cell.length_c   1.000
_cell.angle_alpha   90.00
_cell.angle_beta   90.00
_cell.angle_gamma   90.00
#
_symmetry.space_group_name_H-M   'P 1'
#
loop_
_entity.id
_entity.type
_entity.pdbx_description
1 polymer ?
#
loop_
_entity_poly.entity_id
_entity_poly.type
_entity_poly.pdbx_seq_one_letter_code
_entity_poly.pdbx_strand_id
1 'polypeptide(L)'
;VIGTPTDDTWDGVSQLPNYKPQKFGHYSPQPLSAAFPRITEITQGETLAQSFLQLQPRLRISANDALHHIYFDELPPKIYDLPEQVSIYTVSGCKLSPEPNNHTVIKIKQ
;
A
#
# COMPACT_ATOMS: atom_id res chain seq x y z
N VAL A 1 -12.74 -0.60 0.23
CA VAL A 1 -11.59 -0.19 -0.62
C VAL A 1 -11.86 -0.56 -2.07
N ILE A 2 -11.63 -1.79 -2.55
CA ILE A 2 -11.76 -2.10 -3.99
C ILE A 2 -13.19 -2.44 -4.44
N GLY A 3 -14.04 -2.91 -3.54
CA GLY A 3 -15.42 -3.31 -3.86
C GLY A 3 -15.52 -4.74 -4.40
N THR A 4 -16.74 -5.15 -4.76
CA THR A 4 -17.00 -6.45 -5.41
C THR A 4 -16.66 -6.33 -6.90
N PRO A 5 -15.79 -7.18 -7.45
CA PRO A 5 -15.45 -7.11 -8.87
C PRO A 5 -16.67 -7.46 -9.72
N THR A 6 -16.70 -6.91 -10.93
CA THR A 6 -17.68 -7.16 -11.99
C THR A 6 -16.93 -7.44 -13.27
N ASP A 7 -17.58 -7.95 -14.32
CA ASP A 7 -16.88 -8.15 -15.60
C ASP A 7 -16.37 -6.83 -16.21
N ASP A 8 -16.94 -5.68 -15.84
CA ASP A 8 -16.44 -4.36 -16.23
C ASP A 8 -15.11 -3.98 -15.54
N THR A 9 -14.89 -4.45 -14.31
CA THR A 9 -13.68 -4.12 -13.51
C THR A 9 -12.64 -5.23 -13.53
N TRP A 10 -13.08 -6.47 -13.76
CA TRP A 10 -12.25 -7.64 -13.99
C TRP A 10 -12.92 -8.54 -15.03
N ASP A 11 -12.46 -8.43 -16.26
CA ASP A 11 -12.93 -9.24 -17.38
C ASP A 11 -12.85 -10.75 -17.09
N GLY A 12 -13.98 -11.42 -17.24
CA GLY A 12 -14.13 -12.86 -16.98
C GLY A 12 -14.21 -13.26 -15.52
N VAL A 13 -14.30 -12.32 -14.56
CA VAL A 13 -14.43 -12.65 -13.14
C VAL A 13 -15.65 -13.52 -12.85
N SER A 14 -16.74 -13.33 -13.60
CA SER A 14 -17.97 -14.12 -13.48
C SER A 14 -17.79 -15.60 -13.80
N GLN A 15 -16.77 -15.95 -14.58
CA GLN A 15 -16.48 -17.30 -15.03
C GLN A 15 -15.54 -18.06 -14.08
N LEU A 16 -14.99 -17.39 -13.07
CA LEU A 16 -14.09 -18.02 -12.11
C LEU A 16 -14.87 -19.01 -11.21
N PRO A 17 -14.33 -20.23 -10.95
CA PRO A 17 -15.07 -21.31 -10.31
C PRO A 17 -15.56 -21.00 -8.89
N ASN A 18 -14.91 -20.04 -8.23
CA ASN A 18 -15.21 -19.65 -6.85
C ASN A 18 -15.86 -18.27 -6.73
N TYR A 19 -16.14 -17.59 -7.84
CA TYR A 19 -16.78 -16.28 -7.80
C TYR A 19 -18.28 -16.42 -7.52
N LYS A 20 -18.72 -15.97 -6.34
CA LYS A 20 -20.09 -16.14 -5.83
C LYS A 20 -20.61 -14.83 -5.22
N PRO A 21 -20.77 -13.75 -6.00
CA PRO A 21 -21.12 -12.42 -5.47
C PRO A 21 -22.45 -12.41 -4.71
N GLN A 22 -23.40 -13.25 -5.11
CA GLN A 22 -24.70 -13.40 -4.44
C GLN A 22 -24.58 -13.89 -2.99
N LYS A 23 -23.51 -14.60 -2.63
CA LYS A 23 -23.28 -15.07 -1.24
C LYS A 23 -22.69 -14.00 -0.34
N PHE A 24 -21.95 -13.05 -0.90
CA PHE A 24 -21.19 -12.05 -0.15
C PHE A 24 -21.84 -10.66 -0.19
N GLY A 25 -22.81 -10.45 -1.06
CA GLY A 25 -23.39 -9.14 -1.32
C GLY A 25 -22.49 -8.31 -2.25
N HIS A 26 -23.05 -7.21 -2.75
CA HIS A 26 -22.33 -6.27 -3.61
C HIS A 26 -21.81 -5.10 -2.78
N TYR A 27 -20.51 -4.88 -2.80
CA TYR A 27 -19.84 -3.77 -2.13
C TYR A 27 -19.35 -2.75 -3.15
N SER A 28 -19.73 -1.49 -2.98
CA SER A 28 -19.17 -0.40 -3.78
C SER A 28 -17.71 -0.14 -3.39
N PRO A 29 -16.85 0.23 -4.35
CA PRO A 29 -15.51 0.72 -4.05
C PRO A 29 -15.59 1.95 -3.12
N GLN A 30 -14.60 2.10 -2.26
CA GLN A 30 -14.48 3.20 -1.29
C GLN A 30 -13.02 3.65 -1.27
N PRO A 31 -12.74 4.95 -1.10
CA PRO A 31 -11.36 5.42 -0.99
C PRO A 31 -10.65 4.72 0.18
N LEU A 32 -9.34 4.51 0.05
CA LEU A 32 -8.55 3.82 1.07
C LEU A 32 -8.49 4.64 2.36
N SER A 33 -8.52 5.96 2.24
CA SER A 33 -8.64 6.91 3.34
C SER A 33 -9.87 6.71 4.23
N ALA A 34 -10.96 6.11 3.73
CA ALA A 34 -12.12 5.77 4.56
C ALA A 34 -11.80 4.71 5.62
N ALA A 35 -10.87 3.79 5.32
CA ALA A 35 -10.39 2.76 6.25
C ALA A 35 -9.10 3.19 6.97
N PHE A 36 -8.26 4.01 6.32
CA PHE A 36 -6.97 4.46 6.84
C PHE A 36 -6.84 5.98 6.74
N PRO A 37 -7.50 6.76 7.61
CA PRO A 37 -7.57 8.21 7.47
C PRO A 37 -6.19 8.90 7.37
N ARG A 38 -5.20 8.43 8.13
CA ARG A 38 -3.83 8.97 8.12
C ARG A 38 -3.14 8.91 6.76
N ILE A 39 -3.59 8.07 5.83
CA ILE A 39 -3.00 7.98 4.50
C ILE A 39 -3.13 9.29 3.72
N THR A 40 -4.11 10.13 4.04
CA THR A 40 -4.27 11.45 3.41
C THR A 40 -3.19 12.43 3.80
N GLU A 41 -2.49 12.19 4.92
CA GLU A 41 -1.36 13.00 5.38
C GLU A 41 -0.06 12.62 4.66
N ILE A 42 -0.04 11.48 3.94
CA ILE A 42 1.15 10.96 3.28
C ILE A 42 1.04 11.24 1.77
N THR A 43 1.90 12.14 1.28
CA THR A 43 1.99 12.48 -0.14
C THR A 43 2.15 11.20 -0.99
N GLN A 44 1.25 11.01 -1.95
CA GLN A 44 1.25 9.85 -2.88
C GLN A 44 1.09 8.47 -2.23
N GLY A 45 0.85 8.39 -0.91
CA GLY A 45 0.71 7.12 -0.19
C GLY A 45 -0.50 6.33 -0.62
N GLU A 46 -1.64 7.00 -0.80
CA GLU A 46 -2.87 6.35 -1.26
C GLU A 46 -2.74 5.83 -2.70
N THR A 47 -2.13 6.61 -3.60
CA THR A 47 -1.87 6.19 -4.99
C THR A 47 -1.03 4.92 -5.04
N LEU A 48 0.12 4.90 -4.34
CA LEU A 48 1.00 3.74 -4.32
C LEU A 48 0.30 2.51 -3.72
N ALA A 49 -0.42 2.69 -2.61
CA ALA A 49 -1.15 1.61 -1.96
C ALA A 49 -2.25 1.02 -2.89
N GLN A 50 -2.96 1.86 -3.63
CA GLN A 50 -3.93 1.40 -4.63
C GLN A 50 -3.25 0.61 -5.75
N SER A 51 -2.06 1.00 -6.22
CA SER A 51 -1.31 0.24 -7.23
C SER A 51 -0.91 -1.16 -6.77
N PHE A 52 -0.73 -1.40 -5.46
CA PHE A 52 -0.55 -2.74 -4.91
C PHE A 52 -1.86 -3.50 -4.74
N LEU A 53 -2.91 -2.81 -4.30
CA LEU A 53 -4.22 -3.38 -3.98
C LEU A 53 -5.06 -3.52 -5.26
N GLN A 54 -4.66 -4.45 -6.13
CA GLN A 54 -5.41 -4.82 -7.34
C GLN A 54 -5.94 -6.26 -7.22
N LEU A 55 -7.21 -6.44 -7.58
CA LEU A 55 -7.86 -7.75 -7.60
C LEU A 55 -7.23 -8.66 -8.66
N GLN A 56 -6.99 -8.12 -9.85
CA GLN A 56 -6.23 -8.78 -10.91
C GLN A 56 -4.73 -8.73 -10.59
N PRO A 57 -4.06 -9.88 -10.36
CA PRO A 57 -2.66 -9.88 -9.95
C PRO A 57 -1.72 -9.22 -10.97
N ARG A 58 -2.04 -9.32 -12.27
CA ARG A 58 -1.25 -8.75 -13.37
C ARG A 58 -1.29 -7.22 -13.41
N LEU A 59 -2.26 -6.59 -12.78
CA LEU A 59 -2.37 -5.13 -12.70
C LEU A 59 -1.62 -4.56 -11.49
N ARG A 60 -1.12 -5.41 -10.58
CA ARG A 60 -0.35 -4.94 -9.43
C ARG A 60 0.99 -4.39 -9.91
N ILE A 61 1.38 -3.25 -9.35
CA ILE A 61 2.72 -2.71 -9.53
C ILE A 61 3.77 -3.73 -9.08
N SER A 62 4.87 -3.85 -9.84
CA SER A 62 5.99 -4.70 -9.45
C SER A 62 6.77 -4.05 -8.30
N ALA A 63 7.53 -4.84 -7.55
CA ALA A 63 8.40 -4.28 -6.51
C ALA A 63 9.42 -3.28 -7.10
N ASN A 64 9.97 -3.60 -8.29
CA ASN A 64 10.89 -2.72 -9.00
C ASN A 64 10.23 -1.38 -9.34
N ASP A 65 9.04 -1.40 -9.94
CA ASP A 65 8.37 -0.16 -10.35
C ASP A 65 7.89 0.65 -9.13
N ALA A 66 7.48 -0.03 -8.06
CA ALA A 66 7.08 0.63 -6.82
C ALA A 66 8.23 1.40 -6.17
N LEU A 67 9.46 0.86 -6.21
CA LEU A 67 10.65 1.58 -5.71
C LEU A 67 10.90 2.89 -6.48
N HIS A 68 10.48 2.97 -7.74
CA HIS A 68 10.61 4.16 -8.58
C HIS A 68 9.35 5.05 -8.60
N HIS A 69 8.37 4.75 -7.75
CA HIS A 69 7.17 5.57 -7.61
C HIS A 69 7.50 6.88 -6.90
N ILE A 70 6.86 7.98 -7.31
CA ILE A 70 7.02 9.34 -6.77
C ILE A 70 6.79 9.48 -5.25
N TYR A 71 6.25 8.44 -4.61
CA TYR A 71 6.17 8.32 -3.16
C TYR A 71 7.57 8.33 -2.51
N PHE A 72 8.58 7.80 -3.21
CA PHE A 72 9.95 7.70 -2.72
C PHE A 72 10.88 8.83 -3.21
N ASP A 73 10.35 9.87 -3.85
CA ASP A 73 11.16 10.97 -4.42
C ASP A 73 11.96 11.77 -3.36
N GLU A 74 11.53 11.72 -2.10
CA GLU A 74 12.26 12.34 -0.98
C GLU A 74 13.52 11.57 -0.57
N LEU A 75 13.68 10.33 -1.04
CA LEU A 75 14.86 9.51 -0.72
C LEU A 75 16.08 9.94 -1.55
N PRO A 76 17.30 9.91 -0.98
CA PRO A 76 18.51 10.20 -1.72
C PRO A 76 18.70 9.23 -2.91
N PRO A 77 19.01 9.70 -4.14
CA PRO A 77 19.15 8.84 -5.32
C PRO A 77 20.16 7.70 -5.18
N LYS A 78 21.19 7.89 -4.35
CA LYS A 78 22.20 6.86 -4.06
C LYS A 78 21.64 5.57 -3.47
N ILE A 79 20.42 5.58 -2.95
CA ILE A 79 19.77 4.38 -2.41
C ILE A 79 19.55 3.31 -3.49
N TYR A 80 19.36 3.72 -4.75
CA TYR A 80 19.12 2.82 -5.87
C TYR A 80 20.41 2.18 -6.43
N ASP A 81 21.58 2.71 -6.07
CA ASP A 81 22.89 2.20 -6.48
C ASP A 81 23.50 1.21 -5.47
N LEU A 82 22.76 0.88 -4.40
CA LEU A 82 23.28 0.05 -3.31
C LEU A 82 23.39 -1.43 -3.73
N PRO A 83 24.48 -2.12 -3.34
CA PRO A 83 24.51 -3.58 -3.39
C PRO A 83 23.44 -4.20 -2.47
N GLU A 84 22.91 -5.36 -2.86
CA GLU A 84 21.81 -6.03 -2.15
C GLU A 84 22.08 -6.31 -0.66
N GLN A 85 23.36 -6.48 -0.27
CA GLN A 85 23.73 -6.78 1.12
C GLN A 85 23.98 -5.54 1.97
N VAL A 86 23.91 -4.33 1.39
CA VAL A 86 24.22 -3.08 2.07
C VAL A 86 22.93 -2.45 2.61
N SER A 87 22.99 -2.00 3.87
CA SER A 87 21.87 -1.31 4.51
C SER A 87 21.65 0.09 3.92
N ILE A 88 20.40 0.49 3.73
CA ILE A 88 20.05 1.85 3.26
C ILE A 88 20.57 2.96 4.18
N TYR A 89 20.81 2.66 5.46
CA TYR A 89 21.32 3.64 6.44
C TYR A 89 22.78 4.03 6.20
N THR A 90 23.50 3.36 5.30
CA THR A 90 24.83 3.81 4.87
C THR A 90 24.74 5.02 3.96
N VAL A 91 23.57 5.29 3.36
CA VAL A 91 23.35 6.46 2.49
C VAL A 91 23.14 7.70 3.35
N SER A 92 23.97 8.72 3.12
CA SER A 92 23.80 10.03 3.77
C SER A 92 22.44 10.63 3.40
N GLY A 93 21.63 10.92 4.41
CA GLY A 93 20.25 11.41 4.25
C GLY A 93 19.19 10.38 4.61
N CYS A 94 19.50 9.08 4.57
CA CYS A 94 18.61 8.02 5.03
C CYS A 94 18.77 7.84 6.55
N LYS A 95 17.80 8.33 7.32
CA LYS A 95 17.79 8.22 8.78
C LYS A 95 16.39 7.90 9.28
N LEU A 96 16.31 7.24 10.43
CA LEU A 96 15.05 7.05 11.14
C LEU A 96 14.65 8.35 11.85
N SER A 97 13.40 8.77 11.64
CA SER A 97 12.79 9.83 12.43
C SER A 97 12.43 9.30 13.82
N PRO A 98 12.66 10.06 14.91
CA PRO A 98 12.18 9.70 16.23
C PRO A 98 10.65 9.59 16.24
N GLU A 99 10.13 8.57 16.92
CA GLU A 99 8.68 8.42 17.10
C GLU A 99 8.11 9.59 17.92
N PRO A 100 7.07 10.29 17.43
CA PRO A 100 6.61 11.53 18.04
C PRO A 100 5.90 11.38 19.39
N ASN A 101 5.61 10.16 19.89
CA ASN A 101 5.32 9.82 21.29
C ASN A 101 4.92 8.34 21.39
N ASN A 102 5.67 7.53 22.16
CA ASN A 102 5.21 6.21 22.60
C ASN A 102 3.91 6.40 23.40
N HIS A 103 2.81 5.79 22.95
CA HIS A 103 1.60 5.68 23.74
C HIS A 103 1.98 5.23 25.16
N THR A 104 1.56 5.98 26.17
CA THR A 104 1.67 5.62 27.57
C THR A 104 1.21 4.17 27.72
N VAL A 105 2.14 3.27 28.03
CA VAL A 105 1.80 1.89 28.42
C VAL A 105 0.72 2.05 29.50
N ILE A 106 -0.50 1.59 29.20
CA ILE A 106 -1.58 1.56 30.18
C ILE A 106 -1.05 0.67 31.31
N LYS A 107 -0.56 1.29 32.39
CA LYS A 107 -0.26 0.59 33.63
C LYS A 107 -1.60 0.10 34.15
N ILE A 108 -1.91 -1.15 33.87
CA ILE A 108 -2.99 -1.87 34.55
C ILE A 108 -2.60 -1.84 36.03
N LYS A 109 -3.36 -1.08 36.83
CA LYS A 109 -3.21 -1.09 38.28
C LYS A 109 -3.55 -2.51 38.75
N GLN A 110 -2.60 -3.13 39.46
CA GLN A 110 -2.85 -4.29 40.31
C GLN A 110 -3.71 -3.88 41.51
#